data_AF-A0A3N5L5K7-F1
#
_entry.id   AF-A0A3N5L5K7-F1
#
_cell.length_a   1.000
_cell.length_b   1.000
_cell.length_c   1.000
_cell.angle_alpha   90.00
_cell.angle_beta   90.00
_cell.angle_gamma   90.00
#
_symmetry.space_group_name_H-M   'P 1'
#
loop_
_entity.id
_entity.type
_entity.pdbx_description
1 polymer ?
#
loop_
_entity_poly.entity_id
_entity_poly.type
_entity_poly.pdbx_seq_one_letter_code
_entity_poly.pdbx_strand_id
1 'polypeptide(L)'
;MGGIQRRRWLIRLTRRYRFSASHRLHSPALTERQNAELYGKCNHPHGHGHDYVLEVSVSGPVEESTGRVADVAALDRLVEARLLTRLRHSDLN
;
A
#
# COMPACT_ATOMS: atom_id res chain seq x y z
N MET A 1 37.07 31.39 -5.73
CA MET A 1 36.74 30.00 -6.16
C MET A 1 35.30 29.73 -5.80
N GLY A 2 34.36 29.94 -6.74
CA GLY A 2 32.93 29.75 -6.51
C GLY A 2 32.58 28.26 -6.56
N GLY A 3 32.19 27.69 -5.42
CA GLY A 3 31.73 26.31 -5.35
C GLY A 3 30.45 26.13 -6.16
N ILE A 4 30.49 25.22 -7.15
CA ILE A 4 29.32 24.81 -7.91
C ILE A 4 28.33 24.19 -6.92
N GLN A 5 27.23 24.88 -6.65
CA GLN A 5 26.08 24.32 -5.94
C GLN A 5 25.51 23.19 -6.80
N ARG A 6 25.87 21.94 -6.48
CA ARG A 6 25.33 20.76 -7.15
C ARG A 6 23.84 20.63 -6.83
N ARG A 7 23.00 20.61 -7.87
CA ARG A 7 21.55 20.42 -7.72
C ARG A 7 21.28 19.02 -7.18
N ARG A 8 20.67 18.94 -5.98
CA ARG A 8 20.11 17.69 -5.47
C ARG A 8 18.77 17.44 -6.16
N TRP A 9 18.73 16.45 -7.04
CA TRP A 9 17.49 16.01 -7.68
C TRP A 9 16.59 15.39 -6.61
N LEU A 10 15.41 15.95 -6.42
CA LEU A 10 14.35 15.34 -5.64
C LEU A 10 13.59 14.39 -6.56
N ILE A 11 13.59 13.11 -6.24
CA ILE A 11 12.89 12.10 -7.04
C ILE A 11 11.93 11.29 -6.15
N ARG A 12 10.99 10.60 -6.79
CA ARG A 12 10.08 9.64 -6.17
C ARG A 12 10.35 8.26 -6.74
N LEU A 13 10.59 7.30 -5.85
CA LEU A 13 10.58 5.87 -6.17
C LEU A 13 9.25 5.29 -5.71
N THR A 14 8.50 4.67 -6.62
CA THR A 14 7.30 3.90 -6.30
C THR A 14 7.58 2.43 -6.52
N ARG A 15 7.26 1.59 -5.52
CA ARG A 15 7.32 0.14 -5.64
C ARG A 15 5.96 -0.48 -5.45
N ARG A 16 5.65 -1.47 -6.30
CA ARG A 16 4.38 -2.19 -6.32
C ARG A 16 4.51 -3.55 -5.66
N TYR A 17 3.61 -3.86 -4.75
CA TYR A 17 3.44 -5.15 -4.09
C TYR A 17 2.05 -5.71 -4.40
N ARG A 18 1.87 -7.02 -4.20
CA ARG A 18 0.59 -7.69 -4.38
C ARG A 18 0.29 -8.57 -3.17
N PHE A 19 -0.97 -8.64 -2.78
CA PHE A 19 -1.43 -9.60 -1.78
C PHE A 19 -2.90 -9.93 -2.03
N SER A 20 -3.29 -11.16 -1.72
CA SER A 20 -4.68 -11.61 -1.79
C SER A 20 -5.30 -11.55 -0.40
N ALA A 21 -6.53 -11.05 -0.29
CA ALA A 21 -7.28 -11.02 0.98
C ALA A 21 -8.79 -11.05 0.71
N SER A 22 -9.57 -11.48 1.71
CA SER A 22 -11.03 -11.41 1.71
C SER A 22 -11.53 -10.25 2.56
N HIS A 23 -12.76 -9.81 2.30
CA HIS A 23 -13.47 -8.83 3.12
C HIS A 23 -14.98 -8.85 2.87
N ARG A 24 -15.72 -8.16 3.75
CA ARG A 24 -17.14 -7.83 3.54
C ARG A 24 -17.35 -6.35 3.82
N LEU A 25 -17.90 -5.61 2.86
CA LEU A 25 -18.29 -4.22 3.13
C LEU A 25 -19.60 -4.25 3.91
N HIS A 26 -19.55 -4.03 5.23
CA HIS A 26 -20.70 -4.00 6.12
C HIS A 26 -20.44 -2.99 7.25
N SER A 27 -21.42 -2.14 7.56
CA SER A 27 -21.37 -1.18 8.66
C SER A 27 -22.30 -1.60 9.79
N PRO A 28 -21.82 -1.74 11.03
CA PRO A 28 -22.67 -2.06 12.18
C PRO A 28 -23.60 -0.90 12.58
N ALA A 29 -23.38 0.30 12.03
CA ALA A 29 -24.25 1.45 12.24
C ALA A 29 -25.47 1.49 11.29
N LEU A 30 -25.54 0.57 10.32
CA LEU A 30 -26.63 0.49 9.34
C LEU A 30 -27.47 -0.78 9.57
N THR A 31 -28.76 -0.71 9.26
CA THR A 31 -29.61 -1.92 9.20
C THR A 31 -29.15 -2.84 8.05
N GLU A 32 -29.52 -4.12 8.10
CA GLU A 32 -29.21 -5.09 7.03
C GLU A 32 -29.71 -4.61 5.66
N ARG A 33 -30.92 -4.04 5.59
CA ARG A 33 -31.48 -3.49 4.33
C ARG A 33 -30.61 -2.36 3.80
N GLN A 34 -30.21 -1.41 4.65
CA GLN A 34 -29.35 -0.29 4.26
C GLN A 34 -27.98 -0.77 3.80
N ASN A 35 -27.39 -1.76 4.47
CA ASN A 35 -26.14 -2.38 4.06
C ASN A 35 -26.26 -3.06 2.69
N ALA A 36 -27.33 -3.82 2.46
CA ALA A 36 -27.59 -4.48 1.19
C ALA A 36 -27.81 -3.47 0.04
N GLU A 37 -28.55 -2.39 0.29
CA GLU A 37 -28.77 -1.32 -0.70
C GLU A 37 -27.49 -0.54 -1.02
N LEU A 38 -26.69 -0.22 -0.01
CA LEU A 38 -25.48 0.59 -0.17
C LEU A 38 -24.32 -0.19 -0.79
N TYR A 39 -24.05 -1.39 -0.27
CA TYR A 39 -22.87 -2.17 -0.64
C TYR A 39 -23.17 -3.30 -1.64
N GLY A 40 -24.45 -3.63 -1.87
CA GLY A 40 -24.88 -4.61 -2.87
C GLY A 40 -24.16 -5.95 -2.73
N LYS A 41 -23.63 -6.46 -3.85
CA LYS A 41 -22.87 -7.72 -3.89
C LYS A 41 -21.66 -7.74 -2.94
N CYS A 42 -21.09 -6.58 -2.59
CA CYS A 42 -19.95 -6.50 -1.69
C CYS A 42 -20.34 -6.71 -0.21
N ASN A 43 -21.65 -6.71 0.12
CA ASN A 43 -22.18 -7.04 1.45
C ASN A 43 -22.48 -8.54 1.63
N HIS A 44 -22.11 -9.40 0.68
CA HIS A 44 -22.38 -10.83 0.77
C HIS A 44 -22.00 -11.39 2.16
N PRO A 45 -22.87 -12.13 2.87
CA PRO A 45 -22.62 -12.56 4.25
C PRO A 45 -21.34 -13.38 4.44
N HIS A 46 -20.92 -14.12 3.41
CA HIS A 46 -19.67 -14.88 3.40
C HIS A 46 -18.48 -14.12 2.79
N GLY A 47 -18.62 -12.80 2.60
CA GLY A 47 -17.60 -11.94 2.02
C GLY A 47 -17.32 -12.21 0.54
N HIS A 48 -16.23 -11.62 0.08
CA HIS A 48 -15.60 -11.80 -1.23
C HIS A 48 -14.11 -11.46 -1.11
N GLY A 49 -13.32 -11.62 -2.17
CA GLY A 49 -11.87 -11.34 -2.10
C GLY A 49 -11.29 -10.74 -3.36
N HIS A 50 -10.06 -10.23 -3.22
CA HIS A 50 -9.34 -9.56 -4.29
C HIS A 50 -7.85 -9.86 -4.22
N ASP A 51 -7.19 -9.76 -5.37
CA ASP A 51 -5.74 -9.63 -5.48
C ASP A 51 -5.37 -8.14 -5.49
N TYR A 52 -5.16 -7.59 -4.30
CA TYR A 52 -4.83 -6.18 -4.11
C TYR A 52 -3.45 -5.84 -4.67
N VAL A 53 -3.35 -4.61 -5.17
CA VAL A 53 -2.09 -3.97 -5.57
C VAL A 53 -1.80 -2.86 -4.58
N LEU A 54 -0.65 -2.93 -3.91
CA LEU A 54 -0.17 -1.92 -2.97
C LEU A 54 1.00 -1.15 -3.60
N GLU A 55 0.85 0.15 -3.77
CA GLU A 55 1.92 1.02 -4.24
C GLU A 55 2.49 1.84 -3.07
N VAL A 56 3.79 1.69 -2.82
CA VAL A 56 4.51 2.42 -1.77
C VAL A 56 5.51 3.35 -2.42
N SER A 57 5.35 4.65 -2.15
CA SER A 57 6.24 5.71 -2.65
C SER A 57 7.18 6.20 -1.56
N VAL A 58 8.45 6.37 -1.92
CA VAL A 58 9.44 7.11 -1.12
C VAL A 58 9.96 8.26 -1.97
N SER A 59 10.08 9.45 -1.39
CA SER A 59 10.60 10.64 -2.08
C SER A 59 11.73 11.27 -1.28
N GLY A 60 12.75 11.76 -1.98
CA GLY A 60 13.91 12.35 -1.34
C GLY A 60 14.99 12.76 -2.34
N PRO A 61 16.09 13.35 -1.84
CA PRO A 61 17.24 13.64 -2.67
C PRO A 61 17.91 12.34 -3.13
N VAL A 62 18.46 12.36 -4.35
CA VAL A 62 19.35 11.29 -4.81
C VAL A 62 20.69 11.40 -4.07
N GLU A 63 21.12 10.31 -3.45
CA GLU A 63 22.45 10.19 -2.85
C GLU A 63 23.50 10.11 -3.98
N GLU A 64 24.45 11.05 -4.01
CA GLU A 64 25.41 11.19 -5.12
C GLU A 64 26.31 9.95 -5.31
N SER A 65 26.69 9.27 -4.23
CA SER A 65 27.59 8.11 -4.25
C SER A 65 26.93 6.84 -4.79
N THR A 66 25.61 6.70 -4.58
CA THR A 66 24.86 5.46 -4.91
C THR A 66 23.88 5.65 -6.06
N GLY A 67 23.50 6.89 -6.39
CA GLY A 67 22.47 7.20 -7.37
C GLY A 67 21.06 6.80 -6.90
N ARG A 68 20.86 6.51 -5.61
CA ARG A 68 19.60 5.99 -5.05
C ARG A 68 18.91 7.05 -4.19
N VAL A 69 17.58 7.02 -4.19
CA VAL A 69 16.74 7.81 -3.26
C VAL A 69 16.36 7.01 -2.01
N ALA A 70 16.43 5.68 -2.07
CA ALA A 70 16.14 4.79 -0.96
C ALA A 70 16.84 3.43 -1.14
N ASP A 71 17.12 2.75 -0.04
CA ASP A 71 17.42 1.33 -0.09
C ASP A 71 16.15 0.51 -0.33
N VAL A 72 16.02 0.10 -1.57
CA VAL A 72 14.96 -0.75 -2.13
C VAL A 72 14.78 -2.06 -1.33
N ALA A 73 15.85 -2.65 -0.81
CA ALA A 73 15.77 -3.89 -0.02
C ALA A 73 15.27 -3.62 1.42
N ALA A 74 15.66 -2.49 2.01
CA ALA A 74 15.11 -2.05 3.29
C ALA A 74 13.61 -1.72 3.17
N LEU A 75 13.19 -1.11 2.05
CA LEU A 75 11.79 -0.85 1.76
C LEU A 75 10.98 -2.15 1.67
N ASP A 76 11.51 -3.18 1.01
CA ASP A 76 10.86 -4.50 0.95
C ASP A 76 10.67 -5.11 2.33
N ARG A 77 11.72 -5.17 3.14
CA ARG A 77 11.66 -5.72 4.49
C ARG A 77 10.65 -4.96 5.37
N LEU A 78 10.62 -3.65 5.24
CA LEU A 78 9.67 -2.81 5.97
C LEU A 78 8.22 -3.11 5.56
N VAL A 79 7.93 -3.13 4.26
CA VAL A 79 6.58 -3.39 3.73
C VAL A 79 6.12 -4.81 4.08
N GLU A 80 7.00 -5.80 3.95
CA GLU A 80 6.72 -7.19 4.33
C GLU A 80 6.35 -7.29 5.82
N ALA A 81 7.19 -6.73 6.70
CA ALA A 81 7.03 -6.86 8.15
C ALA A 81 5.84 -6.06 8.69
N ARG A 82 5.52 -4.90 8.10
CA ARG A 82 4.50 -3.98 8.63
C ARG A 82 3.15 -4.13 7.96
N LEU A 83 3.10 -4.56 6.70
CA LEU A 83 1.88 -4.61 5.91
C LEU A 83 1.58 -6.02 5.43
N LEU A 84 2.43 -6.61 4.58
CA LEU A 84 2.08 -7.85 3.88
C LEU A 84 1.90 -9.03 4.83
N THR A 85 2.72 -9.15 5.88
CA THR A 85 2.57 -10.21 6.90
C THR A 85 1.20 -10.20 7.58
N ARG A 86 0.58 -9.01 7.73
CA ARG A 86 -0.72 -8.85 8.39
C ARG A 86 -1.90 -8.97 7.42
N LEU A 87 -1.70 -8.61 6.16
CA LEU A 87 -2.78 -8.44 5.19
C LEU A 87 -2.91 -9.61 4.22
N ARG A 88 -1.83 -10.35 3.96
CA ARG A 88 -1.85 -11.43 2.96
C ARG A 88 -2.57 -12.65 3.50
N HIS A 89 -3.39 -13.27 2.66
CA HIS A 89 -4.16 -14.47 2.96
C HIS A 89 -4.98 -14.34 4.26
N SER A 90 -5.50 -13.14 4.53
CA SER A 90 -6.33 -12.86 5.69
C SER A 90 -7.73 -12.41 5.30
N ASP A 91 -8.65 -12.41 6.26
CA ASP A 91 -9.84 -11.56 6.23
C ASP A 91 -9.46 -10.17 6.76
N LEU A 92 -9.92 -9.10 6.10
CA LEU A 92 -9.64 -7.72 6.49
C LEU A 92 -10.62 -7.16 7.53
N ASN A 93 -11.71 -7.86 7.79
CA ASN A 93 -12.75 -7.45 8.74
C ASN A 93 -12.46 -7.85 10.18
#